data_AF-A0A9D6IQ02-F1
#
_entry.id   AF-A0A9D6IQ02-F1
#
_cell.length_a   1.000
_cell.length_b   1.000
_cell.length_c   1.000
_cell.angle_alpha   90.00
_cell.angle_beta   90.00
_cell.angle_gamma   90.00
#
_symmetry.space_group_name_H-M   'P 1'
#
loop_
_entity.id
_entity.type
_entity.pdbx_description
1 polymer ?
#
loop_
_entity_poly.entity_id
_entity_poly.type
_entity_poly.pdbx_seq_one_letter_code
_entity_poly.pdbx_strand_id
1 'polypeptide(L)'
;MANDPPRTTQSNGEEQTPRQQLALEIGVLRKQAREAARNYFKQIDIGLAQILEAARGDHDLMLTREKARDILEAMHTLSLKPAKGRRKDLRNLARFLKKARKVIGPQRG
;
A
#
# COMPACT_ATOMS: atom_id res chain seq x y z
N MET A 1 58.08 -22.70 -28.20
CA MET A 1 57.85 -21.26 -28.47
C MET A 1 56.63 -21.12 -29.35
N ALA A 2 55.53 -20.63 -28.80
CA ALA A 2 54.47 -19.88 -29.48
C ALA A 2 53.54 -19.35 -28.38
N ASN A 3 53.69 -18.06 -28.08
CA ASN A 3 52.79 -17.29 -27.23
C ASN A 3 51.52 -16.99 -28.03
N ASP A 4 50.37 -17.49 -27.59
CA ASP A 4 49.08 -16.88 -27.93
C ASP A 4 48.52 -16.23 -26.67
N PRO A 5 48.39 -14.88 -26.62
CA PRO A 5 47.72 -14.24 -25.49
C PRO A 5 46.22 -14.59 -25.54
N PRO A 6 45.57 -14.80 -24.38
CA PRO A 6 44.13 -14.93 -24.34
C PRO A 6 43.51 -13.63 -24.86
N ARG A 7 42.68 -13.75 -25.91
CA ARG A 7 41.81 -12.66 -26.37
C ARG A 7 41.05 -12.13 -25.16
N THR A 8 41.42 -10.94 -24.73
CA THR A 8 40.60 -10.12 -23.84
C THR A 8 39.27 -9.91 -24.56
N THR A 9 38.27 -10.69 -24.17
CA THR A 9 36.87 -10.28 -24.30
C THR A 9 36.71 -9.09 -23.37
N GLN A 10 37.12 -7.91 -23.84
CA GLN A 10 36.53 -6.66 -23.41
C GLN A 10 35.05 -6.83 -23.72
N SER A 11 34.31 -7.30 -22.72
CA SER A 11 32.87 -7.11 -22.68
C SER A 11 32.70 -5.61 -22.81
N ASN A 12 32.28 -5.18 -24.00
CA ASN A 12 31.71 -3.88 -24.20
C ASN A 12 30.57 -3.79 -23.18
N GLY A 13 30.86 -3.24 -22.01
CA GLY A 13 29.84 -2.57 -21.22
C GLY A 13 29.38 -1.44 -22.12
N GLU A 14 28.39 -1.71 -22.96
CA GLU A 14 27.71 -0.70 -23.74
C GLU A 14 27.32 0.39 -22.73
N GLU A 15 28.05 1.51 -22.77
CA GLU A 15 27.74 2.67 -21.96
C GLU A 15 26.31 3.04 -22.31
N GLN A 16 25.40 2.76 -21.37
CA GLN A 16 24.00 3.06 -21.57
C GLN A 16 23.91 4.56 -21.83
N THR A 17 23.34 4.91 -22.98
CA THR A 17 23.12 6.31 -23.29
C THR A 17 22.31 6.93 -22.15
N PRO A 18 22.50 8.22 -21.81
CA PRO A 18 21.73 8.87 -20.76
C PRO A 18 20.20 8.69 -20.89
N ARG A 19 19.71 8.52 -22.13
CA ARG A 19 18.31 8.17 -22.42
C ARG A 19 17.92 6.75 -22.00
N GLN A 20 18.77 5.76 -22.24
CA GLN A 20 18.53 4.37 -21.81
C GLN A 20 18.58 4.25 -20.28
N GLN A 21 19.54 4.92 -19.64
CA GLN A 21 19.62 4.96 -18.18
C GLN A 21 18.40 5.64 -17.56
N LEU A 22 17.95 6.77 -18.11
CA LEU A 22 16.71 7.43 -17.69
C LEU A 22 15.47 6.52 -17.87
N ALA A 23 15.37 5.79 -18.99
CA ALA A 23 14.26 4.89 -19.24
C ALA A 23 14.21 3.73 -18.22
N LEU A 24 15.37 3.20 -17.83
CA LEU A 24 15.48 2.18 -16.78
C LEU A 24 15.05 2.73 -15.42
N GLU A 25 15.53 3.91 -15.03
CA GLU A 25 15.16 4.56 -13.76
C GLU A 25 13.66 4.84 -13.68
N ILE A 26 13.05 5.34 -14.76
CA ILE A 26 11.59 5.51 -14.85
C ILE A 26 10.88 4.16 -14.75
N GLY A 27 11.42 3.10 -15.37
CA GLY A 27 10.90 1.74 -15.26
C GLY A 27 10.87 1.24 -13.81
N VAL A 28 11.97 1.45 -13.07
CA VAL A 28 12.09 1.12 -11.65
C VAL A 28 11.08 1.92 -10.82
N LEU A 29 11.01 3.24 -11.01
CA LEU A 29 10.05 4.10 -10.32
C LEU A 29 8.60 3.68 -10.59
N ARG A 30 8.26 3.30 -11.83
CA ARG A 30 6.93 2.78 -12.16
C ARG A 30 6.62 1.48 -11.42
N LYS A 31 7.60 0.58 -11.31
CA LYS A 31 7.44 -0.68 -10.55
C LYS A 31 7.22 -0.40 -9.07
N GLN A 32 8.07 0.42 -8.46
CA GLN A 32 7.97 0.82 -7.06
C GLN A 32 6.63 1.52 -6.76
N ALA A 33 6.18 2.43 -7.63
CA ALA A 33 4.91 3.11 -7.46
C ALA A 33 3.71 2.14 -7.49
N ARG A 34 3.74 1.12 -8.36
CA ARG A 34 2.71 0.08 -8.43
C ARG A 34 2.72 -0.81 -7.19
N GLU A 35 3.90 -1.19 -6.70
CA GLU A 35 4.04 -1.95 -5.45
C GLU A 35 3.54 -1.15 -4.25
N ALA A 36 3.91 0.12 -4.14
CA ALA A 36 3.43 1.02 -3.09
C ALA A 36 1.90 1.15 -3.12
N ALA A 37 1.30 1.33 -4.31
CA ALA A 37 -0.15 1.37 -4.45
C ALA A 37 -0.81 0.06 -3.98
N ARG A 38 -0.31 -1.10 -4.43
CA ARG A 38 -0.83 -2.41 -4.02
C ARG A 38 -0.72 -2.63 -2.51
N ASN A 39 0.44 -2.34 -1.92
CA ASN A 39 0.65 -2.46 -0.48
C ASN A 39 -0.29 -1.54 0.30
N TYR A 40 -0.50 -0.31 -0.18
CA TYR A 40 -1.42 0.64 0.44
C TYR A 40 -2.87 0.15 0.41
N PHE A 41 -3.33 -0.37 -0.73
CA PHE A 41 -4.67 -0.98 -0.84
C PHE A 41 -4.81 -2.22 0.06
N LYS A 42 -3.78 -3.07 0.13
CA LYS A 42 -3.78 -4.23 1.04
C LYS A 42 -3.90 -3.82 2.50
N GLN A 43 -3.20 -2.77 2.94
CA GLN A 43 -3.31 -2.26 4.31
C GLN A 43 -4.70 -1.70 4.62
N ILE A 44 -5.32 -1.03 3.65
CA ILE A 44 -6.70 -0.58 3.75
C ILE A 44 -7.65 -1.77 3.95
N ASP A 45 -7.50 -2.80 3.11
CA ASP A 45 -8.35 -3.98 3.09
C ASP A 45 -8.26 -4.76 4.41
N ILE A 46 -7.03 -4.99 4.90
CA ILE A 46 -6.79 -5.56 6.24
C ILE A 46 -7.49 -4.75 7.33
N GLY A 47 -7.43 -3.42 7.24
CA GLY A 47 -8.10 -2.54 8.20
C GLY A 47 -9.62 -2.69 8.18
N LEU A 48 -10.23 -2.80 6.99
CA LEU A 48 -11.66 -3.04 6.84
C LEU A 48 -12.06 -4.42 7.35
N ALA A 49 -11.27 -5.46 7.03
CA ALA A 49 -11.49 -6.81 7.52
C ALA A 49 -11.47 -6.86 9.06
N GLN A 50 -10.49 -6.21 9.70
CA GLN A 50 -10.43 -6.12 11.17
C GLN A 50 -11.67 -5.46 11.79
N ILE A 51 -12.20 -4.41 11.15
CA ILE A 51 -13.44 -3.75 11.60
C ILE A 51 -14.64 -4.68 11.43
N LEU A 52 -14.70 -5.41 10.31
CA LEU A 52 -15.78 -6.36 10.01
C LEU A 52 -15.79 -7.52 11.02
N GLU A 53 -14.63 -8.12 11.30
CA GLU A 53 -14.50 -9.20 12.28
C GLU A 53 -14.85 -8.72 13.70
N ALA A 54 -14.43 -7.50 14.08
CA ALA A 54 -14.84 -6.89 15.34
C ALA A 54 -16.35 -6.65 15.43
N ALA A 55 -17.01 -6.34 14.31
CA ALA A 55 -18.45 -6.15 14.24
C ALA A 55 -19.24 -7.47 14.27
N ARG A 56 -18.65 -8.58 13.81
CA ARG A 56 -19.24 -9.92 13.84
C ARG A 56 -19.19 -10.57 15.22
N GLY A 57 -18.32 -10.06 16.12
CA GLY A 57 -18.17 -10.60 17.46
C GLY A 57 -17.32 -11.87 17.53
N ASP A 58 -16.59 -12.20 16.45
CA ASP A 58 -15.74 -13.40 16.37
C ASP A 58 -14.43 -13.28 17.19
N HIS A 59 -14.20 -12.14 17.84
CA HIS A 59 -13.04 -11.91 18.70
C HIS A 59 -13.45 -11.22 20.01
N ASP A 60 -12.59 -11.35 21.02
CA ASP A 60 -12.59 -10.71 22.35
C ASP A 60 -12.55 -9.15 22.32
N LEU A 61 -12.81 -8.57 21.14
CA LEU A 61 -12.96 -7.15 20.88
C LEU A 61 -14.32 -6.71 21.42
N MET A 62 -14.31 -6.13 22.61
CA MET A 62 -15.45 -5.42 23.22
C MET A 62 -15.84 -4.19 22.37
N LEU A 63 -16.52 -4.43 21.26
CA LEU A 63 -17.19 -3.40 20.47
C LEU A 63 -18.48 -3.02 21.19
N THR A 64 -18.38 -2.07 22.12
CA THR A 64 -19.56 -1.57 22.83
C THR A 64 -20.54 -0.91 21.86
N ARG A 65 -21.82 -0.84 22.25
CA ARG A 65 -22.87 -0.20 21.44
C ARG A 65 -22.53 1.25 21.05
N GLU A 66 -21.90 1.98 21.95
CA GLU A 66 -21.43 3.36 21.73
C GLU A 66 -20.32 3.42 20.68
N LYS A 67 -19.31 2.55 20.82
CA LYS A 67 -18.21 2.42 19.85
C LYS A 67 -18.70 2.02 18.45
N ALA A 68 -19.67 1.12 18.38
CA ALA A 68 -20.30 0.74 17.12
C ALA A 68 -21.03 1.94 16.48
N ARG A 69 -21.75 2.73 17.28
CA ARG A 69 -22.43 3.96 16.82
C ARG A 69 -21.43 4.99 16.28
N ASP A 70 -20.31 5.21 16.96
CA ASP A 70 -19.26 6.14 16.51
C ASP A 70 -18.63 5.72 15.17
N ILE A 71 -18.43 4.41 14.98
CA ILE A 71 -17.92 3.86 13.72
C ILE A 71 -18.96 4.03 12.60
N LEU A 72 -20.24 3.74 12.87
CA LEU A 72 -21.33 3.92 11.91
C LEU A 72 -21.45 5.39 11.48
N GLU A 73 -21.42 6.34 12.41
CA GLU A 73 -21.46 7.76 12.08
C GLU A 73 -20.26 8.19 11.22
N ALA A 74 -19.06 7.70 11.57
CA ALA A 74 -17.87 7.94 10.77
C ALA A 74 -17.94 7.30 9.37
N MET A 75 -18.61 6.15 9.21
CA MET A 75 -18.86 5.51 7.92
C MET A 75 -19.89 6.29 7.09
N HIS A 76 -20.97 6.79 7.68
CA HIS A 76 -21.99 7.56 6.95
C HIS A 76 -21.44 8.90 6.43
N THR A 77 -20.43 9.47 7.09
CA THR A 77 -19.73 10.68 6.61
C THR A 77 -18.68 10.40 5.53
N LEU A 78 -18.32 9.13 5.29
CA LEU A 78 -17.40 8.74 4.20
C LEU A 78 -18.11 8.80 2.84
N SER A 79 -18.08 9.96 2.20
CA SER A 79 -18.45 10.08 0.79
C SER A 79 -17.26 9.70 -0.11
N LEU A 80 -17.18 8.44 -0.52
CA LEU A 80 -16.20 7.96 -1.50
C LEU A 80 -16.73 8.19 -2.92
N LYS A 81 -15.92 8.77 -3.81
CA LYS A 81 -16.26 9.03 -5.21
C LYS A 81 -15.24 8.33 -6.12
N PRO A 82 -15.31 7.00 -6.26
CA PRO A 82 -14.29 6.17 -6.90
C PRO A 82 -14.03 6.57 -8.36
N ALA A 83 -15.06 7.00 -9.09
CA ALA A 83 -14.96 7.41 -10.49
C ALA A 83 -14.00 8.60 -10.76
N LYS A 84 -13.63 9.37 -9.73
CA LYS A 84 -12.74 10.54 -9.88
C LYS A 84 -11.30 10.27 -9.44
N GLY A 85 -10.94 9.03 -9.12
CA GLY A 85 -9.56 8.64 -8.78
C GLY A 85 -8.92 9.46 -7.65
N ARG A 86 -9.73 10.01 -6.72
CA ARG A 86 -9.27 11.07 -5.83
C ARG A 86 -8.39 10.50 -4.73
N ARG A 87 -7.11 10.90 -4.71
CA ARG A 87 -6.19 10.80 -3.56
C ARG A 87 -6.84 11.26 -2.24
N LYS A 88 -7.81 12.17 -2.30
CA LYS A 88 -8.61 12.63 -1.16
C LYS A 88 -9.44 11.50 -0.51
N ASP A 89 -10.01 10.62 -1.32
CA ASP A 89 -10.88 9.53 -0.84
C ASP A 89 -10.06 8.47 -0.12
N LEU A 90 -8.90 8.10 -0.71
CA LEU A 90 -7.90 7.25 -0.05
C LEU A 90 -7.44 7.82 1.29
N ARG A 91 -7.18 9.14 1.34
CA ARG A 91 -6.79 9.83 2.58
C ARG A 91 -7.93 9.86 3.61
N ASN A 92 -9.17 10.00 3.17
CA ASN A 92 -10.33 9.95 4.06
C ASN A 92 -10.51 8.54 4.64
N LEU A 93 -10.35 7.51 3.80
CA LEU A 93 -10.43 6.12 4.21
C LEU A 93 -9.33 5.77 5.22
N ALA A 94 -8.08 6.18 4.97
CA ALA A 94 -6.99 5.95 5.92
C ALA A 94 -7.21 6.67 7.26
N ARG A 95 -7.80 7.88 7.25
CA ARG A 95 -8.18 8.60 8.47
C ARG A 95 -9.29 7.88 9.23
N PHE A 96 -10.30 7.39 8.52
CA PHE A 96 -11.36 6.57 9.10
C PHE A 96 -10.79 5.31 9.76
N LEU A 97 -9.97 4.53 9.05
CA LEU A 97 -9.35 3.32 9.58
C LEU A 97 -8.53 3.59 10.85
N LYS A 98 -7.79 4.71 10.87
CA LYS A 98 -7.06 5.15 12.08
C LYS A 98 -7.99 5.47 13.24
N LYS A 99 -9.16 6.10 12.99
CA LYS A 99 -10.17 6.39 14.02
C LYS A 99 -10.82 5.10 14.51
N ALA A 100 -11.28 4.23 13.59
CA ALA A 100 -11.92 2.97 13.91
C ALA A 100 -11.01 2.04 14.73
N ARG A 101 -9.73 1.91 14.37
CA ARG A 101 -8.75 1.12 15.15
C ARG A 101 -8.56 1.62 16.58
N LYS A 102 -8.57 2.95 16.81
CA LYS A 102 -8.50 3.50 18.17
C LYS A 102 -9.72 3.15 19.01
N VAL A 103 -10.88 3.07 18.38
CA VAL A 103 -12.17 2.78 19.02
C VAL A 103 -12.27 1.28 19.37
N ILE A 104 -11.86 0.41 18.45
CA ILE A 104 -11.84 -1.05 18.61
C ILE A 104 -10.80 -1.49 19.65
N GLY A 105 -9.78 -0.66 19.92
CA GLY A 105 -8.72 -0.91 20.91
C GLY A 105 -7.52 -1.62 20.28
N PRO A 106 -6.33 -1.53 20.90
CA PRO A 106 -5.17 -2.28 20.43
C PRO A 106 -5.43 -3.77 20.61
N GLN A 107 -5.13 -4.58 19.58
CA GLN A 107 -4.94 -6.00 19.78
C GLN A 107 -3.75 -6.14 20.74
N ARG A 108 -4.00 -6.57 21.98
CA ARG A 108 -2.94 -7.15 22.80
C ARG A 108 -2.59 -8.47 22.14
N GLY A 109 -1.53 -8.46 21.35
CA GLY A 109 -0.77 -9.67 21.05
C GLY A 109 -0.03 -10.12 22.30
#